data_AF-A0A1X6N9L3-F1
#
_entry.id   AF-A0A1X6N9L3-F1
#
_cell.length_a   1.000
_cell.length_b   1.000
_cell.length_c   1.000
_cell.angle_alpha   90.00
_cell.angle_beta   90.00
_cell.angle_gamma   90.00
#
_symmetry.space_group_name_H-M   'P 1'
#
loop_
_entity.id
_entity.type
_entity.pdbx_description
1 polymer ?
#
loop_
_entity_poly.entity_id
_entity_poly.type
_entity_poly.pdbx_seq_one_letter_code
_entity_poly.pdbx_strand_id
1 'polypeptide(L)'
;MLASLVKQRASTALRTAARLPTVSSSFACRARLLSSSSQPESPDVRQSSPLKMDPLRSTTLERPRTQDRMWNYLLPTIKQVVDQDKSPEDVWKERGEAVSRYLSLPNTPYSGRSVSTYTGVAFAFTKLRRILSTNHVVKELRMAERHEKKGDKRRRLRSVRWRRRFAHEVRKKVQLVNEIRARGS
;
A
#
# COMPACT_ATOMS: atom_id res chain seq x y z
N MET A 1 -7.09 -45.10 -49.70
CA MET A 1 -5.98 -44.14 -49.80
C MET A 1 -6.51 -42.83 -50.36
N LEU A 2 -6.01 -41.69 -49.84
CA LEU A 2 -6.08 -40.30 -50.33
C LEU A 2 -6.59 -39.33 -49.27
N ALA A 3 -5.66 -38.92 -48.40
CA ALA A 3 -5.81 -37.81 -47.48
C ALA A 3 -5.60 -36.48 -48.24
N SER A 4 -6.53 -35.53 -48.12
CA SER A 4 -6.40 -34.18 -48.68
C SER A 4 -5.84 -33.22 -47.62
N LEU A 5 -4.64 -32.72 -47.92
CA LEU A 5 -3.89 -31.72 -47.15
C LEU A 5 -4.48 -30.33 -47.41
N VAL A 6 -5.22 -29.76 -46.45
CA VAL A 6 -5.57 -28.33 -46.48
C VAL A 6 -4.45 -27.55 -45.80
N LYS A 7 -3.60 -26.94 -46.63
CA LYS A 7 -2.54 -26.00 -46.21
C LYS A 7 -3.14 -24.70 -45.72
N GLN A 8 -2.84 -24.36 -44.46
CA GLN A 8 -3.06 -23.06 -43.84
C GLN A 8 -2.23 -21.98 -44.55
N ARG A 9 -2.85 -20.83 -44.85
CA ARG A 9 -2.14 -19.59 -45.22
C ARG A 9 -2.56 -18.49 -44.24
N ALA A 10 -1.61 -18.00 -43.45
CA ALA A 10 -1.79 -16.89 -42.53
C ALA A 10 -1.61 -15.55 -43.27
N SER A 11 -2.56 -14.64 -43.14
CA SER A 11 -2.50 -13.28 -43.67
C SER A 11 -1.79 -12.35 -42.69
N THR A 12 -0.60 -11.89 -43.08
CA THR A 12 0.18 -10.85 -42.37
C THR A 12 -0.36 -9.46 -42.69
N ALA A 13 -0.98 -8.80 -41.70
CA ALA A 13 -1.36 -7.39 -41.80
C ALA A 13 -0.30 -6.50 -41.13
N LEU A 14 0.23 -5.56 -41.91
CA LEU A 14 1.21 -4.55 -41.55
C LEU A 14 0.63 -3.60 -40.48
N ARG A 15 1.36 -3.39 -39.38
CA ARG A 15 1.02 -2.40 -38.35
C ARG A 15 1.79 -1.11 -38.62
N THR A 16 1.09 -0.11 -39.14
CA THR A 16 1.52 1.30 -39.14
C THR A 16 1.31 1.90 -37.74
N ALA A 17 2.38 2.37 -37.12
CA ALA A 17 2.35 3.03 -35.82
C ALA A 17 2.40 4.56 -36.02
N ALA A 18 1.29 5.24 -35.80
CA ALA A 18 1.24 6.69 -35.65
C ALA A 18 1.57 7.07 -34.20
N ARG A 19 2.52 7.99 -34.01
CA ARG A 19 2.94 8.53 -32.71
C ARG A 19 2.08 9.76 -32.38
N LEU A 20 1.55 9.83 -31.15
CA LEU A 20 0.98 11.04 -30.56
C LEU A 20 1.86 11.52 -29.39
N PRO A 21 1.94 12.85 -29.14
CA PRO A 21 2.84 13.43 -28.12
C PRO A 21 2.34 13.19 -26.69
N THR A 22 3.23 12.72 -25.83
CA THR A 22 3.00 12.56 -24.39
C THR A 22 3.17 13.90 -23.67
N VAL A 23 2.09 14.38 -23.06
CA VAL A 23 2.10 15.48 -22.09
C VAL A 23 2.80 15.01 -20.81
N SER A 24 3.81 15.76 -20.39
CA SER A 24 4.61 15.50 -19.18
C SER A 24 3.82 15.86 -17.93
N SER A 25 3.33 14.87 -17.19
CA SER A 25 2.78 15.06 -15.85
C SER A 25 3.81 14.63 -14.80
N SER A 26 4.39 15.61 -14.11
CA SER A 26 5.30 15.40 -12.98
C SER A 26 4.56 14.71 -11.83
N PHE A 27 4.97 13.48 -11.49
CA PHE A 27 4.59 12.84 -10.24
C PHE A 27 5.77 12.93 -9.27
N ALA A 28 5.60 13.77 -8.23
CA ALA A 28 6.53 13.89 -7.13
C ALA A 28 6.57 12.57 -6.32
N CYS A 29 7.69 11.85 -6.43
CA CYS A 29 7.96 10.64 -5.65
C CYS A 29 8.52 11.04 -4.27
N ARG A 30 7.69 10.95 -3.23
CA ARG A 30 8.10 11.17 -1.84
C ARG A 30 8.86 9.94 -1.33
N ALA A 31 10.20 9.99 -1.38
CA ALA A 31 11.07 8.95 -0.85
C ALA A 31 11.05 8.96 0.69
N ARG A 32 10.73 7.83 1.31
CA ARG A 32 11.02 7.57 2.74
C ARG A 32 12.40 6.94 2.83
N LEU A 33 13.36 7.68 3.38
CA LEU A 33 14.67 7.16 3.74
C LEU A 33 14.55 6.49 5.11
N LEU A 34 14.69 5.16 5.17
CA LEU A 34 15.05 4.43 6.38
C LEU A 34 16.47 3.92 6.17
N SER A 35 17.41 4.56 6.86
CA SER A 35 18.80 4.14 6.94
C SER A 35 18.89 2.91 7.85
N SER A 36 19.53 1.85 7.38
CA SER A 36 19.91 0.70 8.20
C SER A 36 21.35 0.37 7.82
N SER A 37 22.29 0.84 8.65
CA SER A 37 23.67 0.37 8.59
C SER A 37 23.76 -0.98 9.30
N SER A 38 24.36 -1.94 8.61
CA SER A 38 24.73 -3.24 9.15
C SER A 38 26.23 -3.28 9.35
N GLN A 39 26.68 -3.66 10.56
CA GLN A 39 28.04 -4.12 10.83
C GLN A 39 27.95 -5.49 11.55
N PRO A 40 28.96 -6.37 11.40
CA PRO A 40 28.87 -7.80 11.69
C PRO A 40 29.27 -8.17 13.13
N GLU A 41 28.84 -9.37 13.56
CA GLU A 41 28.98 -9.94 14.91
C GLU A 41 30.30 -10.69 15.17
N SER A 42 30.70 -10.80 16.45
CA SER A 42 31.07 -12.04 17.20
C SER A 42 31.53 -11.68 18.65
N PRO A 43 31.72 -12.63 19.61
CA PRO A 43 30.68 -13.38 20.33
C PRO A 43 30.79 -13.33 21.89
N ASP A 44 29.69 -13.72 22.54
CA ASP A 44 29.51 -14.32 23.89
C ASP A 44 30.32 -13.82 25.11
N VAL A 45 29.64 -13.15 26.05
CA VAL A 45 29.77 -13.38 27.50
C VAL A 45 28.39 -13.28 28.17
N ARG A 46 27.95 -14.40 28.77
CA ARG A 46 26.80 -14.48 29.68
C ARG A 46 27.13 -13.79 31.00
N GLN A 47 26.43 -12.70 31.33
CA GLN A 47 26.14 -12.34 32.71
C GLN A 47 24.71 -11.79 32.80
N SER A 48 23.79 -12.64 33.25
CA SER A 48 22.45 -12.24 33.67
C SER A 48 22.56 -11.51 35.01
N SER A 49 22.71 -10.19 34.97
CA SER A 49 22.52 -9.35 36.16
C SER A 49 21.01 -9.14 36.37
N PRO A 50 20.46 -9.40 37.56
CA PRO A 50 19.08 -9.07 37.84
C PRO A 50 18.94 -7.55 37.83
N LEU A 51 18.04 -7.04 36.98
CA LEU A 51 17.64 -5.65 37.01
C LEU A 51 17.04 -5.36 38.38
N LYS A 52 17.84 -4.80 39.30
CA LYS A 52 17.31 -4.01 40.40
C LYS A 52 16.57 -2.86 39.74
N MET A 53 15.24 -2.95 39.73
CA MET A 53 14.41 -1.78 39.49
C MET A 53 14.67 -0.84 40.65
N ASP A 54 15.50 0.18 40.40
CA ASP A 54 15.53 1.34 41.27
C ASP A 54 14.10 1.88 41.32
N PRO A 55 13.49 2.05 42.51
CA PRO A 55 12.19 2.71 42.59
C PRO A 55 12.39 4.09 41.97
N LEU A 56 11.58 4.37 40.95
CA LEU A 56 11.55 5.66 40.24
C LEU A 56 11.67 6.78 41.26
N ARG A 57 12.88 7.34 41.35
CA ARG A 57 13.16 8.54 42.12
C ARG A 57 12.33 9.61 41.45
N SER A 58 11.19 9.92 42.05
CA SER A 58 10.30 11.01 41.66
C SER A 58 11.13 12.28 41.69
N THR A 59 11.72 12.59 40.55
CA THR A 59 12.35 13.86 40.27
C THR A 59 11.17 14.82 40.21
N THR A 60 10.92 15.48 41.34
CA THR A 60 10.15 16.71 41.42
C THR A 60 10.85 17.76 40.56
N LEU A 61 10.74 17.60 39.25
CA LEU A 61 10.85 18.71 38.33
C LEU A 61 9.60 19.54 38.62
N GLU A 62 9.80 20.61 39.39
CA GLU A 62 8.86 21.72 39.52
C GLU A 62 8.29 22.02 38.13
N ARG A 63 7.05 21.60 37.89
CA ARG A 63 6.30 22.00 36.70
C ARG A 63 6.26 23.52 36.71
N PRO A 64 6.69 24.22 35.64
CA PRO A 64 6.55 25.66 35.61
C PRO A 64 5.06 26.01 35.82
N ARG A 65 4.76 26.87 36.80
CA ARG A 65 3.42 27.37 37.19
C ARG A 65 2.59 27.99 36.05
N THR A 66 3.11 27.99 34.82
CA THR A 66 2.46 28.50 33.61
C THR A 66 1.48 27.50 33.00
N GLN A 67 1.63 26.20 33.24
CA GLN A 67 0.62 25.21 32.80
C GLN A 67 -0.73 25.46 33.50
N ASP A 68 -0.74 25.84 34.78
CA ASP A 68 -1.97 26.12 35.52
C ASP A 68 -2.76 27.29 34.94
N ARG A 69 -2.06 28.34 34.46
CA ARG A 69 -2.72 29.48 33.82
C ARG A 69 -3.47 29.07 32.55
N MET A 70 -2.85 28.25 31.71
CA MET A 70 -3.49 27.78 30.47
C MET A 70 -4.74 26.92 30.76
N TRP A 71 -4.67 26.01 31.73
CA TRP A 71 -5.81 25.21 32.15
C TRP A 71 -6.94 26.06 32.77
N ASN A 72 -6.60 27.12 33.52
CA ASN A 72 -7.57 28.05 34.10
C ASN A 72 -8.35 28.86 33.06
N TYR A 73 -7.79 29.10 31.87
CA TYR A 73 -8.52 29.75 30.77
C TYR A 73 -9.33 28.76 29.91
N LEU A 74 -8.81 27.55 29.73
CA LEU A 74 -9.47 26.53 28.92
C LEU A 74 -10.72 25.95 29.60
N LEU A 75 -10.67 25.68 30.91
CA LEU A 75 -11.78 25.04 31.62
C LEU A 75 -13.08 25.88 31.66
N PRO A 76 -13.05 27.20 31.92
CA PRO A 76 -14.25 28.03 31.86
C PRO A 76 -14.78 28.16 30.44
N THR A 77 -13.88 28.29 29.45
CA THR A 77 -14.25 28.40 28.04
C THR A 77 -14.92 27.12 27.55
N ILE A 78 -14.42 25.94 27.93
CA ILE A 78 -15.05 24.65 27.62
C ILE A 78 -16.43 24.56 28.28
N LYS A 79 -16.56 25.00 29.54
CA LYS A 79 -17.86 25.03 30.24
C LYS A 79 -18.88 25.98 29.59
N GLN A 80 -18.41 27.06 28.96
CA GLN A 80 -19.27 28.00 28.22
C GLN A 80 -19.69 27.47 26.84
N VAL A 81 -18.88 26.63 26.19
CA VAL A 81 -19.15 26.07 24.86
C VAL A 81 -19.95 24.77 24.92
N VAL A 82 -19.90 24.05 26.04
CA VAL A 82 -20.74 22.87 26.28
C VAL A 82 -22.12 23.34 26.71
N ASP A 83 -23.10 23.23 25.81
CA ASP A 83 -24.53 23.39 26.11
C ASP A 83 -24.89 22.49 27.31
N GLN A 84 -25.07 23.06 28.50
CA GLN A 84 -25.39 22.32 29.73
C GLN A 84 -26.78 21.68 29.69
N ASP A 85 -27.63 22.12 28.76
CA ASP A 85 -29.04 21.72 28.66
C ASP A 85 -29.23 20.42 27.86
N LYS A 86 -28.18 19.92 27.20
CA LYS A 86 -28.26 18.69 26.39
C LYS A 86 -27.90 17.48 27.25
N SER A 87 -28.75 16.45 27.21
CA SER A 87 -28.41 15.15 27.79
C SER A 87 -27.10 14.66 27.17
N PRO A 88 -26.19 14.06 27.95
CA PRO A 88 -24.95 13.50 27.39
C PRO A 88 -25.23 12.61 26.17
N GLU A 89 -26.28 11.81 26.22
CA GLU A 89 -26.73 10.94 25.13
C GLU A 89 -27.05 11.72 23.84
N ASP A 90 -27.66 12.89 23.95
CA ASP A 90 -27.99 13.75 22.81
C ASP A 90 -26.74 14.40 22.21
N VAL A 91 -25.80 14.85 23.06
CA VAL A 91 -24.49 15.38 22.60
C VAL A 91 -23.71 14.30 21.86
N TRP A 92 -23.69 13.08 22.37
CA TRP A 92 -23.03 11.94 21.72
C TRP A 92 -23.73 11.55 20.42
N LYS A 93 -25.06 11.63 20.38
CA LYS A 93 -25.86 11.35 19.18
C LYS A 93 -25.65 12.39 18.09
N GLU A 94 -25.75 13.70 18.41
CA GLU A 94 -25.45 14.80 17.47
C GLU A 94 -24.03 14.67 16.93
N ARG A 95 -23.06 14.43 17.81
CA ARG A 95 -21.66 14.27 17.41
C ARG A 95 -21.45 13.01 16.56
N GLY A 96 -22.10 11.91 16.91
CA GLY A 96 -22.07 10.66 16.15
C GLY A 96 -22.66 10.83 14.75
N GLU A 97 -23.79 11.51 14.62
CA GLU A 97 -24.42 11.83 13.34
C GLU A 97 -23.57 12.81 12.50
N ALA A 98 -23.03 13.85 13.14
CA ALA A 98 -22.17 14.82 12.47
C ALA A 98 -20.88 14.16 11.96
N VAL A 99 -20.22 13.32 12.77
CA VAL A 99 -18.98 12.64 12.40
C VAL A 99 -19.24 11.53 11.39
N SER A 100 -20.28 10.72 11.57
CA SER A 100 -20.59 9.57 10.69
C SER A 100 -20.86 9.97 9.25
N ARG A 101 -21.43 11.15 9.00
CA ARG A 101 -21.65 11.68 7.65
C ARG A 101 -20.35 11.90 6.86
N TYR A 102 -19.25 12.20 7.53
CA TYR A 102 -17.95 12.47 6.90
C TYR A 102 -16.96 11.32 7.02
N LEU A 103 -17.29 10.28 7.80
CA LEU A 103 -16.49 9.08 7.88
C LEU A 103 -16.58 8.32 6.56
N SER A 104 -15.43 7.88 6.07
CA SER A 104 -15.38 6.95 4.94
C SER A 104 -16.09 5.65 5.32
N LEU A 105 -16.77 5.05 4.35
CA LEU A 105 -17.43 3.76 4.56
C LEU A 105 -16.43 2.76 5.16
N PRO A 106 -16.85 1.97 6.17
CA PRO A 106 -16.00 0.95 6.76
C PRO A 106 -15.51 -0.01 5.68
N ASN A 107 -14.28 -0.51 5.86
CA ASN A 107 -13.64 -1.37 4.88
C ASN A 107 -14.35 -2.73 4.81
N THR A 108 -15.25 -2.88 3.86
CA THR A 108 -15.90 -4.16 3.54
C THR A 108 -15.00 -4.98 2.61
N PRO A 109 -15.18 -6.32 2.50
CA PRO A 109 -14.43 -7.14 1.53
C PRO A 109 -14.63 -6.73 0.05
N TYR A 110 -15.66 -5.92 -0.21
CA TYR A 110 -15.97 -5.32 -1.51
C TYR A 110 -15.33 -3.94 -1.70
N SER A 111 -14.84 -3.32 -0.62
CA SER A 111 -14.11 -2.06 -0.66
C SER A 111 -12.86 -2.22 -1.54
N GLY A 112 -12.71 -1.33 -2.52
CA GLY A 112 -11.64 -1.42 -3.51
C GLY A 112 -11.81 -2.50 -4.58
N ARG A 113 -12.98 -3.18 -4.63
CA ARG A 113 -13.39 -4.12 -5.70
C ARG A 113 -14.72 -3.71 -6.36
N SER A 114 -15.30 -2.60 -5.96
CA SER A 114 -16.46 -1.98 -6.59
C SER A 114 -16.05 -0.90 -7.59
N VAL A 115 -16.84 -0.73 -8.65
CA VAL A 115 -16.63 0.29 -9.68
C VAL A 115 -17.98 0.89 -10.05
N SER A 116 -18.07 2.22 -10.08
CA SER A 116 -19.27 2.92 -10.55
C SER A 116 -19.45 2.74 -12.07
N THR A 117 -20.70 2.54 -12.49
CA THR A 117 -21.10 2.28 -13.88
C THR A 117 -21.47 3.53 -14.68
N TYR A 118 -21.26 4.74 -14.12
CA TYR A 118 -21.71 6.02 -14.69
C TYR A 118 -21.30 6.25 -16.16
N THR A 119 -20.10 5.82 -16.55
CA THR A 119 -19.57 6.03 -17.90
C THR A 119 -19.85 4.87 -18.87
N GLY A 120 -20.64 3.87 -18.45
CA GLY A 120 -21.00 2.70 -19.23
C GLY A 120 -20.48 1.37 -18.67
N VAL A 121 -21.29 0.32 -18.83
CA VAL A 121 -21.08 -1.00 -18.23
C VAL A 121 -19.80 -1.68 -18.74
N ALA A 122 -19.52 -1.59 -20.04
CA ALA A 122 -18.32 -2.20 -20.63
C ALA A 122 -17.02 -1.59 -20.07
N PHE A 123 -16.97 -0.27 -19.91
CA PHE A 123 -15.83 0.41 -19.30
C PHE A 123 -15.69 0.04 -17.81
N ALA A 124 -16.80 -0.02 -17.08
CA ALA A 124 -16.80 -0.45 -15.69
C ALA A 124 -16.23 -1.88 -15.52
N PHE A 125 -16.60 -2.82 -16.40
CA PHE A 125 -16.06 -4.18 -16.37
C PHE A 125 -14.56 -4.26 -16.69
N THR A 126 -14.07 -3.51 -17.67
CA THR A 126 -12.63 -3.49 -17.98
C THR A 126 -11.82 -2.89 -16.83
N LYS A 127 -12.33 -1.80 -16.22
CA LYS A 127 -11.74 -1.19 -15.03
C LYS A 127 -11.74 -2.16 -13.85
N LEU A 128 -12.85 -2.83 -13.59
CA LEU A 128 -12.97 -3.84 -12.54
C LEU A 128 -11.97 -4.99 -12.76
N ARG A 129 -11.87 -5.51 -13.98
CA ARG A 129 -10.91 -6.56 -14.33
C ARG A 129 -9.46 -6.14 -14.07
N ARG A 130 -9.11 -4.90 -14.39
CA ARG A 130 -7.78 -4.34 -14.10
C ARG A 130 -7.52 -4.29 -12.58
N ILE A 131 -8.48 -3.78 -11.81
CA ILE A 131 -8.40 -3.71 -10.34
C ILE A 131 -8.16 -5.11 -9.75
N LEU A 132 -8.96 -6.11 -10.14
CA LEU A 132 -8.82 -7.49 -9.67
C LEU A 132 -7.47 -8.12 -10.06
N SER A 133 -6.95 -7.78 -11.24
CA SER A 133 -5.63 -8.24 -11.69
C SER A 133 -4.47 -7.62 -10.90
N THR A 134 -4.53 -6.30 -10.65
CA THR A 134 -3.54 -5.58 -9.85
C THR A 134 -3.51 -6.09 -8.41
N ASN A 135 -4.68 -6.31 -7.82
CA ASN A 135 -4.81 -6.89 -6.47
C ASN A 135 -4.57 -8.41 -6.44
N HIS A 136 -4.24 -9.03 -7.57
CA HIS A 136 -3.94 -10.45 -7.72
C HIS A 136 -5.06 -11.43 -7.29
N VAL A 137 -6.31 -10.96 -7.15
CA VAL A 137 -7.45 -11.75 -6.64
C VAL A 137 -7.68 -12.99 -7.48
N VAL A 138 -7.72 -12.84 -8.81
CA VAL A 138 -7.97 -13.96 -9.74
C VAL A 138 -6.88 -15.03 -9.64
N LYS A 139 -5.62 -14.59 -9.49
CA LYS A 139 -4.48 -15.49 -9.36
C LYS A 139 -4.53 -16.23 -8.03
N GLU A 140 -4.86 -15.55 -6.95
CA GLU A 140 -4.98 -16.15 -5.62
C GLU A 140 -6.13 -17.15 -5.56
N LEU A 141 -7.28 -16.82 -6.14
CA LEU A 141 -8.42 -17.74 -6.26
C LEU A 141 -7.98 -19.04 -6.93
N ARG A 142 -7.32 -18.95 -8.11
CA ARG A 142 -6.82 -20.13 -8.83
C ARG A 142 -5.77 -20.93 -8.05
N MET A 143 -4.93 -20.27 -7.27
CA MET A 143 -3.93 -20.95 -6.42
C MET A 143 -4.56 -21.56 -5.17
N ALA A 144 -5.70 -21.05 -4.71
CA ALA A 144 -6.43 -21.51 -3.54
C ALA A 144 -7.44 -22.62 -3.85
N GLU A 145 -7.83 -22.80 -5.12
CA GLU A 145 -8.69 -23.91 -5.59
C GLU A 145 -8.22 -25.29 -5.11
N ARG A 146 -6.91 -25.49 -4.96
CA ARG A 146 -6.33 -26.73 -4.43
C ARG A 146 -5.31 -26.42 -3.35
N HIS A 147 -5.21 -27.31 -2.36
CA HIS A 147 -4.19 -27.19 -1.32
C HIS A 147 -2.79 -27.37 -1.89
N GLU A 148 -1.95 -26.34 -1.75
CA GLU A 148 -0.51 -26.40 -2.01
C GLU A 148 0.23 -26.70 -0.70
N LYS A 149 1.03 -27.78 -0.69
CA LYS A 149 1.86 -28.14 0.46
C LYS A 149 2.79 -26.97 0.84
N LYS A 150 3.03 -26.77 2.14
CA LYS A 150 3.85 -25.65 2.66
C LYS A 150 5.25 -25.57 2.05
N GLY A 151 5.92 -26.71 1.84
CA GLY A 151 7.25 -26.78 1.22
C GLY A 151 7.25 -26.30 -0.23
N ASP A 152 6.29 -26.77 -1.01
CA ASP A 152 6.13 -26.40 -2.42
C ASP A 152 5.80 -24.91 -2.56
N LYS A 153 4.91 -24.39 -1.70
CA LYS A 153 4.61 -22.95 -1.63
C LYS A 153 5.86 -22.11 -1.37
N ARG A 154 6.72 -22.53 -0.44
CA ARG A 154 7.99 -21.83 -0.14
C ARG A 154 8.95 -21.86 -1.34
N ARG A 155 9.11 -23.01 -2.00
CA ARG A 155 9.96 -23.17 -3.20
C ARG A 155 9.44 -22.28 -4.34
N ARG A 156 8.14 -22.33 -4.62
CA ARG A 156 7.48 -21.48 -5.62
C ARG A 156 7.72 -20.00 -5.34
N LEU A 157 7.46 -19.53 -4.12
CA LEU A 157 7.65 -18.11 -3.75
C LEU A 157 9.12 -17.67 -3.87
N ARG A 158 10.08 -18.53 -3.49
CA ARG A 158 11.52 -18.25 -3.69
C ARG A 158 11.83 -18.08 -5.18
N SER A 159 11.42 -19.01 -6.04
CA SER A 159 11.66 -18.94 -7.48
C SER A 159 10.93 -17.76 -8.14
N VAL A 160 9.74 -17.40 -7.67
CA VAL A 160 9.00 -16.22 -8.14
C VAL A 160 9.74 -14.93 -7.78
N ARG A 161 10.21 -14.80 -6.53
CA ARG A 161 11.00 -13.63 -6.10
C ARG A 161 12.29 -13.50 -6.90
N TRP A 162 13.00 -14.61 -7.12
CA TRP A 162 14.23 -14.61 -7.91
C TRP A 162 13.97 -14.15 -9.35
N ARG A 163 12.96 -14.72 -10.04
CA ARG A 163 12.61 -14.29 -11.41
C ARG A 163 12.24 -12.81 -11.49
N ARG A 164 11.53 -12.28 -10.48
CA ARG A 164 11.18 -10.85 -10.41
C ARG A 164 12.42 -9.97 -10.29
N ARG A 165 13.35 -10.33 -9.39
CA ARG A 165 14.62 -9.61 -9.20
C ARG A 165 15.49 -9.69 -10.46
N PHE A 166 15.65 -10.88 -11.02
CA PHE A 166 16.42 -11.09 -12.25
C PHE A 166 15.87 -10.24 -13.40
N ALA A 167 14.56 -10.28 -13.64
CA ALA A 167 13.94 -9.46 -14.69
C ALA A 167 14.11 -7.95 -14.45
N HIS A 168 14.09 -7.51 -13.19
CA HIS A 168 14.34 -6.11 -12.84
C HIS A 168 15.78 -5.69 -13.13
N GLU A 169 16.75 -6.50 -12.74
CA GLU A 169 18.16 -6.23 -13.02
C GLU A 169 18.48 -6.27 -14.51
N VAL A 170 17.89 -7.21 -15.26
CA VAL A 170 17.99 -7.23 -16.73
C VAL A 170 17.41 -5.96 -17.34
N ARG A 171 16.23 -5.50 -16.90
CA ARG A 171 15.63 -4.25 -17.40
C ARG A 171 16.52 -3.05 -17.15
N LYS A 172 17.10 -2.92 -15.95
CA LYS A 172 18.04 -1.83 -15.63
C LYS A 172 19.26 -1.83 -16.56
N LYS A 173 19.86 -3.00 -16.77
CA LYS A 173 21.02 -3.12 -17.67
C LYS A 173 20.66 -2.79 -19.12
N VAL A 174 19.50 -3.24 -19.60
CA VAL A 174 19.01 -2.91 -20.95
C VAL A 174 18.70 -1.42 -21.08
N GLN A 175 18.11 -0.80 -20.06
CA GLN A 175 17.87 0.65 -20.02
C GLN A 175 19.19 1.41 -20.14
N LEU A 176 20.22 1.03 -19.39
CA LEU A 176 21.55 1.64 -19.48
C LEU A 176 22.15 1.50 -20.88
N VAL A 177 22.08 0.31 -21.50
CA VAL A 177 22.56 0.09 -22.87
C VAL A 177 21.83 0.98 -23.86
N ASN A 178 20.50 1.09 -23.74
CA ASN A 178 19.70 1.96 -24.59
C ASN A 178 20.06 3.45 -24.40
N GLU A 179 20.37 3.87 -23.18
CA GLU A 179 20.83 5.23 -22.89
C GLU A 179 22.19 5.52 -23.52
N ILE A 180 23.15 4.60 -23.42
CA ILE A 180 24.47 4.71 -24.08
C ILE A 180 24.30 4.80 -25.60
N ARG A 181 23.47 3.92 -26.17
CA ARG A 181 23.18 3.93 -27.61
C ARG A 181 22.49 5.22 -28.06
N ALA A 182 21.57 5.75 -27.24
CA ALA A 182 20.90 7.01 -27.54
C ALA A 182 21.85 8.22 -27.47
N ARG A 183 22.93 8.13 -26.67
CA ARG A 183 24.00 9.13 -26.62
C ARG A 183 24.97 9.03 -27.81
N GLY A 184 24.95 7.94 -28.57
CA GLY A 184 25.75 7.76 -29.78
C GLY A 184 27.15 7.17 -29.56
N SER A 185 27.36 6.44 -28.45
CA SER A 185 28.55 5.59 -28.24
C SER A 185 28.35 4.17 -28.75
#